data_AF-A0A935X860-F1
#
_entry.id   AF-A0A935X860-F1
#
_cell.length_a   1.000
_cell.length_b   1.000
_cell.length_c   1.000
_cell.angle_alpha   90.00
_cell.angle_beta   90.00
_cell.angle_gamma   90.00
#
_symmetry.space_group_name_H-M   'P 1'
#
loop_
_entity.id
_entity.type
_entity.pdbx_description
1 polymer ?
#
loop_
_entity_poly.entity_id
_entity_poly.type
_entity_poly.pdbx_seq_one_letter_code
_entity_poly.pdbx_strand_id
1 'polypeptide(L)'
;MAEVVAQLNLLPSLASKPMLLREVSAQLFWGMSKVLDKRQGLVAAILGLDECPFLESPIQLQVHLPQAGYREVLFIENLVSFEGALRSTNGTFDGFALIYASGFKGSAQRLRSPAGCSLFYGSKGALGGGVRDTFETWLFGRSVAPVYFWGDLDYAGMRILAALRSSFPSLAAWEPGFAPMLSVLLAGQGHSPEAADKQGQRPLTATGCAFADAHLIPALAMTGRCVDQELFAL
;
A
#
# COMPACT_ATOMS: atom_id res chain seq x y z
N MET A 1 -21.15 -17.16 -24.14
CA MET A 1 -21.45 -15.70 -24.32
C MET A 1 -22.85 -15.35 -23.85
N ALA A 2 -23.92 -16.02 -24.30
CA ALA A 2 -25.30 -15.73 -23.89
C ALA A 2 -25.51 -15.72 -22.36
N GLU A 3 -24.90 -16.67 -21.65
CA GLU A 3 -25.03 -16.80 -20.19
C GLU A 3 -24.42 -15.63 -19.41
N VAL A 4 -23.26 -15.13 -19.85
CA VAL A 4 -22.60 -13.96 -19.24
C VAL A 4 -23.46 -12.70 -19.41
N VAL A 5 -24.07 -12.52 -20.59
CA VAL A 5 -24.99 -11.41 -20.84
C VAL A 5 -26.23 -11.51 -19.95
N ALA A 6 -26.79 -12.71 -19.80
CA ALA A 6 -27.93 -12.93 -18.90
C ALA A 6 -27.59 -12.54 -17.45
N GLN A 7 -26.38 -12.87 -16.97
CA GLN A 7 -25.93 -12.44 -15.64
C GLN A 7 -25.75 -10.92 -15.54
N LEU A 8 -25.15 -10.29 -16.54
CA LEU A 8 -25.01 -8.83 -16.57
C LEU A 8 -26.36 -8.10 -16.55
N ASN A 9 -27.41 -8.68 -17.13
CA ASN A 9 -28.76 -8.12 -17.09
C ASN A 9 -29.39 -8.14 -15.69
N LEU A 10 -28.84 -8.88 -14.72
CA LEU A 10 -29.28 -8.87 -13.33
C LEU A 10 -28.66 -7.72 -12.52
N LEU A 11 -27.64 -7.04 -13.06
CA LEU A 11 -26.92 -5.96 -12.39
C LEU A 11 -27.84 -4.84 -11.84
N PRO A 12 -28.91 -4.38 -12.54
CA PRO A 12 -29.82 -3.36 -12.00
C PRO A 12 -30.50 -3.77 -10.69
N SER A 13 -30.76 -5.07 -10.48
CA SER A 13 -31.38 -5.58 -9.23
C SER A 13 -30.47 -5.47 -8.01
N LEU A 14 -29.17 -5.24 -8.23
CA LEU A 14 -28.16 -5.10 -7.18
C LEU A 14 -27.77 -3.64 -6.94
N ALA A 15 -28.11 -2.71 -7.84
CA ALA A 15 -27.64 -1.33 -7.83
C ALA A 15 -27.99 -0.54 -6.55
N SER A 16 -29.11 -0.87 -5.89
CA SER A 16 -29.53 -0.21 -4.65
C SER A 16 -28.93 -0.81 -3.38
N LYS A 17 -28.14 -1.88 -3.48
CA LYS A 17 -27.57 -2.59 -2.33
C LYS A 17 -26.16 -2.03 -2.01
N PRO A 18 -25.82 -1.82 -0.72
CA PRO A 18 -24.48 -1.39 -0.33
C PRO A 18 -23.50 -2.57 -0.45
N MET A 19 -22.93 -2.76 -1.64
CA MET A 19 -22.06 -3.89 -1.96
C MET A 19 -20.74 -3.44 -2.57
N LEU A 20 -19.68 -4.18 -2.28
CA LEU A 20 -18.42 -4.10 -2.99
C LEU A 20 -18.54 -4.77 -4.37
N LEU A 21 -17.76 -4.29 -5.33
CA LEU A 21 -17.74 -4.79 -6.71
C LEU A 21 -17.47 -6.31 -6.79
N ARG A 22 -16.65 -6.82 -5.86
CA ARG A 22 -16.35 -8.25 -5.78
C ARG A 22 -17.51 -9.10 -5.26
N GLU A 23 -18.35 -8.53 -4.39
CA GLU A 23 -19.57 -9.19 -3.92
C GLU A 23 -20.60 -9.23 -5.06
N VAL A 24 -20.72 -8.14 -5.81
CA VAL A 24 -21.55 -8.09 -7.04
C VAL A 24 -21.05 -9.12 -8.05
N SER A 25 -19.74 -9.15 -8.31
CA SER A 25 -19.14 -10.14 -9.21
C SER A 25 -19.45 -11.57 -8.77
N ALA A 26 -19.33 -11.88 -7.48
CA ALA A 26 -19.60 -13.22 -6.97
C ALA A 26 -21.08 -13.61 -7.09
N GLN A 27 -22.00 -12.68 -6.83
CA GLN A 27 -23.44 -12.94 -6.98
C GLN A 27 -23.86 -13.12 -8.45
N LEU A 28 -23.22 -12.41 -9.38
CA LEU A 28 -23.54 -12.51 -10.81
C LEU A 28 -22.83 -13.69 -11.50
N PHE A 29 -21.62 -14.05 -11.08
CA PHE A 29 -20.79 -14.97 -11.85
C PHE A 29 -20.43 -16.23 -11.09
N TRP A 30 -21.44 -17.00 -10.65
CA TRP A 30 -21.26 -18.33 -10.03
C TRP A 30 -20.20 -18.37 -8.90
N GLY A 31 -20.15 -17.32 -8.07
CA GLY A 31 -19.16 -17.19 -6.99
C GLY A 31 -17.80 -16.64 -7.41
N MET A 32 -17.58 -16.32 -8.69
CA MET A 32 -16.34 -15.73 -9.17
C MET A 32 -16.26 -14.23 -8.84
N SER A 33 -15.51 -13.90 -7.79
CA SER A 33 -15.44 -12.54 -7.25
C SER A 33 -14.57 -11.55 -8.04
N LYS A 34 -13.79 -12.00 -9.02
CA LYS A 34 -12.84 -11.16 -9.78
C LYS A 34 -13.25 -10.85 -11.21
N VAL A 35 -14.41 -11.32 -11.67
CA VAL A 35 -14.86 -11.15 -13.07
C VAL A 35 -15.03 -9.68 -13.43
N LEU A 36 -15.44 -8.86 -12.47
CA LEU A 36 -15.61 -7.41 -12.64
C LEU A 36 -14.39 -6.58 -12.21
N ASP A 37 -13.28 -7.18 -11.78
CA ASP A 37 -12.07 -6.43 -11.40
C ASP A 37 -11.61 -5.56 -12.60
N LYS A 38 -11.40 -4.26 -12.35
CA LYS A 38 -11.05 -3.24 -13.37
C LYS A 38 -12.10 -2.99 -14.46
N ARG A 39 -13.36 -3.42 -14.24
CA ARG A 39 -14.48 -3.25 -15.18
C ARG A 39 -15.57 -2.32 -14.67
N GLN A 40 -15.23 -1.37 -13.79
CA GLN A 40 -16.15 -0.37 -13.25
C GLN A 40 -16.85 0.43 -14.35
N GLY A 41 -16.12 0.83 -15.41
CA GLY A 41 -16.71 1.55 -16.54
C GLY A 41 -17.78 0.75 -17.29
N LEU A 42 -17.59 -0.57 -17.41
CA LEU A 42 -18.61 -1.47 -17.99
C LEU A 42 -19.87 -1.51 -17.11
N VAL A 43 -19.68 -1.63 -15.79
CA VAL A 43 -20.78 -1.66 -14.82
C VAL A 43 -21.58 -0.35 -14.86
N ALA A 44 -20.91 0.80 -14.87
CA ALA A 44 -21.54 2.11 -14.99
C ALA A 44 -22.35 2.23 -16.29
N ALA A 45 -21.76 1.82 -17.42
CA ALA A 45 -22.42 1.84 -18.73
C ALA A 45 -23.69 0.98 -18.78
N ILE A 46 -23.67 -0.23 -18.18
CA ILE A 46 -24.85 -1.10 -18.13
C ILE A 46 -25.96 -0.50 -17.27
N LEU A 47 -25.61 0.19 -16.19
CA LEU A 47 -26.56 0.83 -15.29
C LEU A 47 -27.04 2.20 -15.79
N GLY A 48 -26.46 2.74 -16.86
CA GLY A 48 -26.75 4.09 -17.34
C GLY A 48 -26.31 5.18 -16.37
N LEU A 49 -25.21 4.96 -15.63
CA LEU A 49 -24.65 5.89 -14.66
C LEU A 49 -23.30 6.43 -15.15
N ASP A 50 -22.94 7.64 -14.69
CA ASP A 50 -21.63 8.24 -15.00
C ASP A 50 -20.47 7.49 -14.31
N GLU A 51 -20.72 6.96 -13.12
CA GLU A 51 -19.75 6.21 -12.33
C GLU A 51 -20.34 4.90 -11.79
N CYS A 52 -19.46 3.93 -11.54
CA CYS A 52 -19.85 2.65 -10.96
C CYS A 52 -20.29 2.86 -9.49
N PRO A 53 -21.51 2.44 -9.11
CA PRO A 53 -22.01 2.65 -7.76
C PRO A 53 -21.39 1.69 -6.73
N PHE A 54 -20.75 0.61 -7.19
CA PHE A 54 -20.12 -0.39 -6.32
C PHE A 54 -18.64 -0.05 -6.09
N LEU A 55 -18.26 0.05 -4.84
CA LEU A 55 -16.88 0.35 -4.44
C LEU A 55 -15.98 -0.87 -4.65
N GLU A 56 -14.73 -0.64 -5.02
CA GLU A 56 -13.70 -1.66 -4.85
C GLU A 56 -13.43 -1.92 -3.37
N SER A 57 -12.90 -3.09 -3.04
CA SER A 57 -12.46 -3.37 -1.66
C SER A 57 -11.52 -2.26 -1.17
N PRO A 58 -11.77 -1.69 0.02
CA PRO A 58 -10.94 -0.62 0.56
C PRO A 58 -9.56 -1.16 0.94
N ILE A 59 -8.55 -0.29 0.86
CA ILE A 59 -7.21 -0.63 1.37
C ILE A 59 -7.27 -0.64 2.89
N GLN A 60 -6.81 -1.70 3.52
CA GLN A 60 -6.76 -1.78 4.96
C GLN A 60 -5.44 -1.18 5.45
N LEU A 61 -5.54 -0.15 6.30
CA LEU A 61 -4.41 0.48 6.96
C LEU A 61 -4.43 0.15 8.45
N GLN A 62 -3.38 -0.52 8.91
CA GLN A 62 -3.10 -0.67 10.33
C GLN A 62 -2.21 0.47 10.76
N VAL A 63 -2.68 1.25 11.73
CA VAL A 63 -2.06 2.51 12.14
C VAL A 63 -1.70 2.44 13.62
N HIS A 64 -0.46 2.75 13.93
CA HIS A 64 -0.02 3.04 15.29
C HIS A 64 0.33 4.52 15.42
N LEU A 65 -0.33 5.17 16.38
CA LEU A 65 -0.09 6.57 16.72
C LEU A 65 0.58 6.63 18.10
N PRO A 66 1.77 7.24 18.23
CA PRO A 66 2.40 7.43 19.53
C PRO A 66 1.57 8.37 20.42
N GLN A 67 1.49 8.06 21.71
CA GLN A 67 0.67 8.85 22.67
C GLN A 67 1.15 10.30 22.80
N ALA A 68 2.46 10.54 22.67
CA ALA A 68 3.05 11.87 22.70
C ALA A 68 2.78 12.70 21.42
N GLY A 69 2.08 12.13 20.44
CA GLY A 69 1.92 12.72 19.11
C GLY A 69 3.07 12.35 18.17
N TYR A 70 2.87 12.66 16.88
CA TYR A 70 3.81 12.34 15.82
C TYR A 70 4.15 13.59 15.00
N ARG A 71 5.30 13.56 14.33
CA ARG A 71 5.82 14.62 13.45
C ARG A 71 5.96 14.12 12.01
N GLU A 72 6.14 12.81 11.85
CA GLU A 72 6.44 12.18 10.58
C GLU A 72 5.59 10.91 10.42
N VAL A 73 5.44 10.45 9.19
CA VAL A 73 4.67 9.24 8.88
C VAL A 73 5.57 8.23 8.17
N LEU A 74 5.53 6.97 8.59
CA LEU A 74 6.28 5.89 7.98
C LEU A 74 5.35 4.76 7.54
N PHE A 75 5.27 4.53 6.23
CA PHE A 75 4.67 3.33 5.67
C PHE A 75 5.68 2.18 5.71
N ILE A 76 5.29 1.07 6.32
CA ILE A 76 6.06 -0.16 6.43
C ILE A 76 5.36 -1.22 5.58
N GLU A 77 6.09 -1.79 4.61
CA GLU A 77 5.53 -2.80 3.69
C GLU A 77 5.18 -4.10 4.40
N ASN A 78 6.09 -4.63 5.22
CA ASN A 78 5.96 -5.95 5.79
C ASN A 78 5.31 -5.93 7.18
N LEU A 79 4.38 -6.86 7.43
CA LEU A 79 3.71 -6.97 8.73
C LEU A 79 4.66 -7.33 9.87
N VAL A 80 5.63 -8.22 9.63
CA VAL A 80 6.63 -8.64 10.63
C VAL A 80 7.51 -7.47 11.01
N SER A 81 7.96 -6.68 10.03
CA SER A 81 8.76 -5.47 10.27
C SER A 81 7.95 -4.36 10.95
N PHE A 82 6.66 -4.22 10.61
CA PHE A 82 5.75 -3.31 11.32
C PHE A 82 5.62 -3.69 12.80
N GLU A 83 5.34 -4.96 13.08
CA GLU A 83 5.29 -5.50 14.44
C GLU A 83 6.64 -5.38 15.17
N GLY A 84 7.76 -5.51 14.44
CA GLY A 84 9.10 -5.25 14.94
C GLY A 84 9.27 -3.80 15.40
N ALA A 85 8.88 -2.84 14.56
CA ALA A 85 8.93 -1.41 14.88
C ALA A 85 8.09 -1.07 16.13
N LEU A 86 6.90 -1.68 16.30
CA LEU A 86 6.07 -1.51 17.49
C LEU A 86 6.71 -2.04 18.79
N ARG A 87 7.65 -2.98 18.70
CA ARG A 87 8.36 -3.54 19.86
C ARG A 87 9.70 -2.87 20.11
N SER A 88 10.19 -2.05 19.19
CA SER A 88 11.50 -1.41 19.31
C SER A 88 11.50 -0.42 20.48
N THR A 89 12.62 -0.39 21.22
CA THR A 89 12.78 0.44 22.43
C THR A 89 13.96 1.42 22.34
N ASN A 90 14.64 1.46 21.20
CA ASN A 90 15.85 2.29 21.00
C ASN A 90 15.53 3.71 20.49
N GLY A 91 14.25 4.06 20.37
CA GLY A 91 13.79 5.39 19.95
C GLY A 91 13.86 5.66 18.45
N THR A 92 14.28 4.70 17.61
CA THR A 92 14.36 4.88 16.15
C THR A 92 13.04 5.35 15.53
N PHE A 93 11.91 4.90 16.08
CA PHE A 93 10.57 5.20 15.59
C PHE A 93 9.86 6.32 16.39
N ASP A 94 10.57 7.02 17.28
CA ASP A 94 9.98 8.06 18.11
C ASP A 94 9.45 9.23 17.29
N GLY A 95 8.17 9.54 17.49
CA GLY A 95 7.50 10.61 16.76
C GLY A 95 7.06 10.23 15.34
N PHE A 96 7.10 8.95 14.96
CA PHE A 96 6.46 8.46 13.74
C PHE A 96 5.03 7.96 14.00
N ALA A 97 4.11 8.32 13.11
CA ALA A 97 2.92 7.50 12.89
C ALA A 97 3.32 6.33 11.98
N LEU A 98 3.19 5.10 12.49
CA LEU A 98 3.57 3.89 11.77
C LEU A 98 2.34 3.32 11.07
N ILE A 99 2.48 2.98 9.79
CA ILE A 99 1.39 2.47 8.96
C ILE A 99 1.83 1.19 8.26
N TYR A 100 1.11 0.11 8.47
CA TYR A 100 1.16 -1.07 7.60
C TYR A 100 -0.08 -1.10 6.71
N ALA A 101 0.10 -1.42 5.42
CA ALA A 101 -0.96 -1.40 4.44
C ALA A 101 -1.07 -2.75 3.71
N SER A 102 -2.16 -3.48 3.96
CA SER A 102 -2.43 -4.75 3.29
C SER A 102 -3.04 -4.50 1.90
N GLY A 103 -2.49 -5.14 0.86
CA GLY A 103 -3.08 -5.12 -0.50
C GLY A 103 -2.67 -3.94 -1.37
N PHE A 104 -1.48 -3.40 -1.15
CA PHE A 104 -0.99 -2.15 -1.73
C PHE A 104 -0.87 -2.08 -3.27
N LYS A 105 -0.77 -3.24 -3.94
CA LYS A 105 -0.32 -3.38 -5.34
C LYS A 105 -1.25 -2.69 -6.35
N GLY A 106 -1.12 -1.38 -6.52
CA GLY A 106 -1.73 -0.57 -7.58
C GLY A 106 -2.91 0.32 -7.19
N SER A 107 -3.28 0.38 -5.91
CA SER A 107 -4.47 1.12 -5.42
C SER A 107 -4.14 2.38 -4.61
N ALA A 108 -2.86 2.75 -4.50
CA ALA A 108 -2.39 3.84 -3.64
C ALA A 108 -3.15 5.17 -3.77
N GLN A 109 -3.65 5.50 -4.98
CA GLN A 109 -4.46 6.71 -5.22
C GLN A 109 -5.73 6.79 -4.34
N ARG A 110 -6.29 5.64 -3.95
CA ARG A 110 -7.48 5.54 -3.11
C ARG A 110 -7.20 5.79 -1.62
N LEU A 111 -5.93 5.77 -1.19
CA LEU A 111 -5.54 5.95 0.22
C LEU A 111 -5.98 7.31 0.82
N ARG A 112 -6.12 8.33 -0.02
CA ARG A 112 -6.52 9.68 0.42
C ARG A 112 -8.02 9.94 0.36
N SER A 113 -8.82 8.90 0.16
CA SER A 113 -10.28 8.97 0.20
C SER A 113 -10.83 8.15 1.36
N PRO A 114 -11.75 8.70 2.18
CA PRO A 114 -12.41 7.93 3.24
C PRO A 114 -13.10 6.66 2.74
N ALA A 115 -13.62 6.65 1.50
CA ALA A 115 -14.24 5.47 0.90
C ALA A 115 -13.20 4.48 0.33
N GLY A 116 -11.96 4.93 0.13
CA GLY A 116 -10.89 4.16 -0.50
C GLY A 116 -10.04 3.35 0.48
N CYS A 117 -10.12 3.63 1.77
CA CYS A 117 -9.39 2.90 2.82
C CYS A 117 -10.21 2.65 4.08
N SER A 118 -9.84 1.62 4.83
CA SER A 118 -10.35 1.34 6.17
C SER A 118 -9.20 1.44 7.17
N LEU A 119 -9.39 2.24 8.22
CA LEU A 119 -8.39 2.51 9.26
C LEU A 119 -8.60 1.59 10.47
N PHE A 120 -7.54 0.94 10.91
CA PHE A 120 -7.50 0.11 12.10
C PHE A 120 -6.41 0.62 13.03
N TYR A 121 -6.78 1.13 14.19
CA TYR A 121 -5.82 1.70 15.14
C TYR A 121 -5.38 0.65 16.17
N GLY A 122 -4.07 0.53 16.36
CA GLY A 122 -3.49 -0.37 17.35
C GLY A 122 -3.79 0.08 18.78
N SER A 123 -4.17 -0.86 19.65
CA SER A 123 -4.57 -0.57 21.03
C SER A 123 -3.46 -0.03 21.93
N LYS A 124 -2.21 -0.27 21.55
CA LYS A 124 -1.02 0.23 22.26
C LYS A 124 -0.71 1.71 21.96
N GLY A 125 -1.38 2.31 20.97
CA GLY A 125 -1.19 3.71 20.58
C GLY A 125 -2.24 4.65 21.18
N ALA A 126 -2.26 5.89 20.67
CA ALA A 126 -3.31 6.86 20.96
C ALA A 126 -4.65 6.40 20.34
N LEU A 127 -5.56 5.93 21.19
CA LEU A 127 -6.92 5.54 20.81
C LEU A 127 -7.90 6.71 21.07
N GLY A 128 -7.84 7.73 20.21
CA GLY A 128 -8.77 8.87 20.25
C GLY A 128 -8.12 10.20 20.68
N GLY A 129 -8.93 11.26 20.71
CA GLY A 129 -8.49 12.63 20.93
C GLY A 129 -7.82 13.26 19.69
N GLY A 130 -7.25 14.45 19.87
CA GLY A 130 -6.76 15.28 18.75
C GLY A 130 -5.67 14.64 17.88
N VAL A 131 -4.92 13.65 18.37
CA VAL A 131 -3.86 12.98 17.58
C VAL A 131 -4.46 12.16 16.44
N ARG A 132 -5.56 11.43 16.70
CA ARG A 132 -6.27 10.66 15.68
C ARG A 132 -6.88 11.59 14.64
N ASP A 133 -7.56 12.65 15.08
CA ASP A 133 -8.19 13.63 14.18
C ASP A 133 -7.13 14.33 13.31
N THR A 134 -5.96 14.64 13.89
CA THR A 134 -4.82 15.20 13.15
C THR A 134 -4.32 14.23 12.08
N PHE A 135 -4.24 12.93 12.39
CA PHE A 135 -3.86 11.89 11.43
C PHE A 135 -4.88 11.74 10.30
N GLU A 136 -6.17 11.65 10.60
CA GLU A 136 -7.21 11.52 9.56
C GLU A 136 -7.28 12.79 8.69
N THR A 137 -7.13 13.97 9.31
CA THR A 137 -7.03 15.24 8.58
C THR A 137 -5.81 15.27 7.68
N TRP A 138 -4.67 14.73 8.10
CA TRP A 138 -3.49 14.60 7.25
C TRP A 138 -3.72 13.64 6.08
N LEU A 139 -4.25 12.45 6.38
CA LEU A 139 -4.45 11.40 5.39
C LEU A 139 -5.43 11.84 4.29
N PHE A 140 -6.55 12.48 4.66
CA PHE A 140 -7.63 12.85 3.74
C PHE A 140 -7.56 14.31 3.26
N GLY A 141 -7.03 15.22 4.08
CA GLY A 141 -7.05 16.67 3.83
C GLY A 141 -5.89 17.20 2.98
N ARG A 142 -5.02 16.32 2.47
CA ARG A 142 -3.80 16.69 1.70
C ARG A 142 -2.86 17.63 2.47
N SER A 143 -2.90 17.64 3.80
CA SER A 143 -1.93 18.40 4.58
C SER A 143 -0.52 17.83 4.39
N VAL A 144 0.48 18.67 4.58
CA VAL A 144 1.88 18.29 4.35
C VAL A 144 2.49 17.85 5.67
N ALA A 145 2.83 16.57 5.76
CA ALA A 145 3.77 16.05 6.75
C ALA A 145 4.89 15.33 6.00
N PRO A 146 6.10 15.21 6.58
CA PRO A 146 7.11 14.30 6.07
C PRO A 146 6.55 12.87 6.07
N VAL A 147 6.65 12.21 4.92
CA VAL A 147 6.14 10.85 4.72
C VAL A 147 7.27 10.02 4.15
N TYR A 148 7.45 8.84 4.70
CA TYR A 148 8.47 7.91 4.25
C TYR A 148 7.88 6.53 3.99
N PHE A 149 8.63 5.74 3.26
CA PHE A 149 8.35 4.34 3.00
C PHE A 149 9.56 3.49 3.31
N TRP A 150 9.33 2.36 3.97
CA TRP A 150 10.31 1.31 4.19
C TRP A 150 9.68 -0.03 3.81
N GLY A 151 10.32 -0.75 2.89
CA GLY A 151 9.85 -2.05 2.42
C GLY A 151 11.01 -2.92 1.98
N ASP A 152 10.70 -3.98 1.25
CA ASP A 152 11.72 -4.84 0.68
C ASP A 152 12.58 -4.06 -0.30
N LEU A 153 13.89 -4.35 -0.30
CA LEU A 153 14.79 -3.83 -1.33
C LEU A 153 14.72 -4.79 -2.52
N ASP A 154 13.66 -4.61 -3.32
CA ASP A 154 13.42 -5.26 -4.61
C ASP A 154 12.58 -4.36 -5.56
N TYR A 155 12.29 -4.81 -6.78
CA TYR A 155 11.50 -4.03 -7.74
C TYR A 155 10.00 -3.96 -7.42
N ALA A 156 9.47 -4.80 -6.52
CA ALA A 156 8.09 -4.71 -6.05
C ALA A 156 7.97 -3.61 -4.97
N GLY A 157 8.87 -3.58 -3.99
CA GLY A 157 9.00 -2.52 -3.00
C GLY A 157 9.25 -1.16 -3.65
N MET A 158 10.13 -1.09 -4.66
CA MET A 158 10.34 0.16 -5.41
C MET A 158 9.09 0.60 -6.19
N ARG A 159 8.27 -0.34 -6.68
CA ARG A 159 6.97 -0.01 -7.31
C ARG A 159 5.94 0.48 -6.31
N ILE A 160 5.95 -0.07 -5.10
CA ILE A 160 5.13 0.39 -3.98
C ILE A 160 5.53 1.84 -3.64
N LEU A 161 6.82 2.13 -3.50
CA LEU A 161 7.33 3.49 -3.33
C LEU A 161 6.83 4.44 -4.43
N ALA A 162 7.01 4.08 -5.70
CA ALA A 162 6.55 4.89 -6.84
C ALA A 162 5.02 5.09 -6.84
N ALA A 163 4.25 4.06 -6.51
CA ALA A 163 2.79 4.13 -6.43
C ALA A 163 2.33 5.08 -5.32
N LEU A 164 2.95 5.04 -4.13
CA LEU A 164 2.60 5.98 -3.06
C LEU A 164 2.87 7.41 -3.44
N ARG A 165 3.95 7.68 -4.18
CA ARG A 165 4.29 9.05 -4.57
C ARG A 165 3.20 9.72 -5.41
N SER A 166 2.37 8.94 -6.11
CA SER A 166 1.19 9.46 -6.79
C SER A 166 0.18 10.06 -5.81
N SER A 167 0.05 9.47 -4.62
CA SER A 167 -0.79 9.97 -3.54
C SER A 167 -0.05 10.98 -2.67
N PHE A 168 1.21 10.75 -2.33
CA PHE A 168 2.04 11.53 -1.41
C PHE A 168 3.29 12.05 -2.16
N PRO A 169 3.22 13.19 -2.89
CA PRO A 169 4.31 13.63 -3.77
C PRO A 169 5.66 13.89 -3.08
N SER A 170 5.66 14.23 -1.79
CA SER A 170 6.86 14.41 -0.98
C SER A 170 7.43 13.12 -0.40
N LEU A 171 6.80 11.97 -0.63
CA LEU A 171 7.17 10.73 0.04
C LEU A 171 8.55 10.23 -0.40
N ALA A 172 9.43 9.96 0.57
CA ALA A 172 10.78 9.48 0.32
C ALA A 172 10.98 8.03 0.79
N ALA A 173 11.96 7.35 0.21
CA ALA A 173 12.49 6.13 0.81
C ALA A 173 13.10 6.47 2.17
N TRP A 174 12.76 5.71 3.20
CA TRP A 174 13.28 5.93 4.55
C TRP A 174 14.72 5.44 4.62
N GLU A 175 15.66 6.36 4.45
CA GLU A 175 17.09 6.07 4.40
C GLU A 175 17.60 5.27 5.63
N PRO A 176 17.19 5.56 6.89
CA PRO A 176 17.62 4.77 8.03
C PRO A 176 17.31 3.27 7.91
N GLY A 177 16.17 2.94 7.30
CA GLY A 177 15.79 1.54 7.08
C GLY A 177 16.46 0.91 5.87
N PHE A 178 16.64 1.68 4.78
CA PHE A 178 17.21 1.15 3.55
C PHE A 178 18.74 1.14 3.50
N ALA A 179 19.43 2.02 4.23
CA ALA A 179 20.90 2.08 4.25
C ALA A 179 21.57 0.75 4.65
N PRO A 180 21.14 0.05 5.71
CA PRO A 180 21.72 -1.26 6.05
C PRO A 180 21.37 -2.33 5.00
N MET A 181 20.17 -2.30 4.41
CA MET A 181 19.77 -3.20 3.32
C MET A 181 20.64 -3.00 2.07
N LEU A 182 20.89 -1.74 1.71
CA LEU A 182 21.76 -1.35 0.59
C LEU A 182 23.18 -1.86 0.82
N SER A 183 23.69 -1.75 2.04
CA SER A 183 25.03 -2.24 2.40
C SER A 183 25.15 -3.76 2.19
N VAL A 184 24.15 -4.53 2.65
CA VAL A 184 24.07 -5.99 2.44
C VAL A 184 23.98 -6.33 0.95
N LEU A 185 23.16 -5.59 0.20
CA LEU A 185 23.00 -5.81 -1.23
C LEU A 185 24.32 -5.57 -1.98
N LEU A 186 25.00 -4.46 -1.72
CA LEU A 186 26.29 -4.10 -2.33
C LEU A 186 27.42 -5.07 -1.95
N ALA A 187 27.34 -5.70 -0.76
CA ALA A 187 28.24 -6.79 -0.37
C ALA A 187 27.93 -8.13 -1.06
N GLY A 188 26.91 -8.20 -1.93
CA GLY A 188 26.48 -9.41 -2.62
C GLY A 188 25.74 -10.41 -1.74
N GLN A 189 25.33 -10.00 -0.53
CA GLN A 189 24.71 -10.85 0.49
C GLN A 189 23.19 -10.91 0.39
N GLY A 190 22.58 -10.30 -0.63
CA GLY A 190 21.16 -10.48 -0.95
C GLY A 190 20.86 -11.86 -1.54
N HIS A 191 19.58 -12.20 -1.66
CA HIS A 191 19.13 -13.44 -2.29
C HIS A 191 18.79 -13.22 -3.77
N SER A 192 18.78 -14.29 -4.57
CA SER A 192 18.38 -14.18 -5.97
C SER A 192 16.85 -14.08 -6.09
N PRO A 193 16.33 -13.45 -7.16
CA PRO A 193 14.88 -13.39 -7.41
C PRO A 193 14.24 -14.78 -7.54
N GLU A 194 14.99 -15.78 -8.02
CA GLU A 194 14.54 -17.16 -8.19
C GLU A 194 14.26 -17.84 -6.85
N ALA A 195 15.08 -17.54 -5.83
CA ALA A 195 14.96 -18.14 -4.51
C ALA A 195 13.75 -17.60 -3.70
N ALA A 196 13.08 -16.54 -4.16
CA ALA A 196 12.05 -15.82 -3.39
C ALA A 196 10.73 -15.58 -4.16
N ASP A 197 10.46 -16.31 -5.25
CA ASP A 197 9.27 -16.12 -6.10
C ASP A 197 9.16 -14.68 -6.68
N LYS A 198 10.31 -14.05 -6.95
CA LYS A 198 10.43 -12.67 -7.46
C LYS A 198 10.77 -12.61 -8.96
N GLN A 199 10.82 -13.74 -9.67
CA GLN A 199 11.21 -13.84 -11.09
C GLN A 199 10.32 -13.00 -12.05
N GLY A 200 9.06 -12.76 -11.69
CA GLY A 200 8.12 -11.99 -12.52
C GLY A 200 8.26 -10.46 -12.39
N GLN A 201 9.15 -9.97 -11.52
CA GLN A 201 9.29 -8.55 -11.28
C GLN A 201 10.02 -7.86 -12.44
N ARG A 202 9.32 -6.99 -13.18
CA ARG A 202 9.95 -6.18 -14.24
C ARG A 202 10.85 -5.09 -13.65
N PRO A 203 12.07 -4.89 -14.15
CA PRO A 203 12.90 -3.78 -13.70
C PRO A 203 12.17 -2.43 -13.74
N LEU A 204 12.45 -1.58 -12.76
CA LEU A 204 11.97 -0.21 -12.68
C LEU A 204 13.16 0.73 -12.87
N THR A 205 13.01 1.75 -13.70
CA THR A 205 14.10 2.69 -13.99
C THR A 205 14.09 3.91 -13.07
N ALA A 206 12.92 4.30 -12.54
CA ALA A 206 12.78 5.42 -11.63
C ALA A 206 11.49 5.31 -10.81
N THR A 207 11.51 5.89 -9.62
CA THR A 207 10.40 6.06 -8.68
C THR A 207 10.03 7.52 -8.49
N GLY A 208 10.92 8.45 -8.88
CA GLY A 208 10.83 9.87 -8.59
C GLY A 208 11.28 10.23 -7.17
N CYS A 209 11.82 9.28 -6.41
CA CYS A 209 12.46 9.52 -5.11
C CYS A 209 13.98 9.60 -5.31
N ALA A 210 14.59 10.72 -4.92
CA ALA A 210 16.02 10.96 -5.16
C ALA A 210 16.92 9.85 -4.60
N PHE A 211 16.72 9.43 -3.34
CA PHE A 211 17.52 8.38 -2.73
C PHE A 211 17.35 7.02 -3.42
N ALA A 212 16.10 6.64 -3.74
CA ALA A 212 15.82 5.37 -4.41
C ALA A 212 16.38 5.32 -5.83
N ASP A 213 16.24 6.42 -6.58
CA ASP A 213 16.68 6.51 -7.98
C ASP A 213 18.20 6.61 -8.09
N ALA A 214 18.87 7.26 -7.13
CA ALA A 214 20.32 7.40 -7.12
C ALA A 214 21.07 6.20 -6.53
N HIS A 215 20.47 5.47 -5.58
CA HIS A 215 21.19 4.43 -4.83
C HIS A 215 20.52 3.05 -4.87
N LEU A 216 19.22 2.96 -4.61
CA LEU A 216 18.54 1.66 -4.44
C LEU A 216 18.32 0.93 -5.77
N ILE A 217 17.74 1.59 -6.77
CA ILE A 217 17.50 1.00 -8.10
C ILE A 217 18.83 0.62 -8.78
N PRO A 218 19.87 1.48 -8.82
CA PRO A 218 21.15 1.10 -9.40
C PRO A 218 21.78 -0.12 -8.72
N ALA A 219 21.69 -0.22 -7.39
CA ALA A 219 22.21 -1.38 -6.67
C ALA A 219 21.45 -2.68 -7.01
N LEU A 220 20.12 -2.63 -7.14
CA LEU A 220 19.31 -3.77 -7.60
C LEU A 220 19.70 -4.21 -9.01
N ALA A 221 19.86 -3.25 -9.93
CA ALA A 221 20.23 -3.54 -11.31
C ALA A 221 21.65 -4.11 -11.42
N MET A 222 22.60 -3.56 -10.65
CA MET A 222 24.00 -3.98 -10.65
C MET A 222 24.18 -5.38 -10.07
N THR A 223 23.51 -5.69 -8.96
CA THR A 223 23.72 -6.94 -8.23
C THR A 223 22.80 -8.07 -8.69
N GLY A 224 21.65 -7.75 -9.28
CA GLY A 224 20.64 -8.73 -9.65
C GLY A 224 20.05 -9.48 -8.46
N ARG A 225 20.16 -8.91 -7.25
CA ARG A 225 19.73 -9.53 -5.98
C ARG A 225 18.69 -8.67 -5.27
N CYS A 226 18.02 -9.26 -4.31
CA CYS A 226 17.03 -8.62 -3.45
C CYS A 226 17.42 -8.77 -1.98
N VAL A 227 16.87 -7.91 -1.13
CA VAL A 227 17.01 -8.01 0.33
C VAL A 227 15.64 -7.81 0.96
N ASP A 228 15.21 -8.79 1.75
CA ASP A 228 13.95 -8.73 2.50
C ASP A 228 14.08 -7.84 3.74
N GLN A 229 13.01 -7.12 4.06
CA GLN A 229 12.97 -6.15 5.15
C GLN A 229 13.18 -6.79 6.53
N GLU A 230 12.70 -8.02 6.73
CA GLU A 230 12.71 -8.74 8.02
C GLU A 230 14.10 -9.11 8.51
N LEU A 231 15.13 -9.06 7.65
CA LEU A 231 16.51 -9.29 8.04
C LEU A 231 17.00 -8.26 9.08
N PHE A 232 16.35 -7.10 9.16
CA PHE A 232 16.78 -5.97 9.99
C PHE A 232 15.78 -5.70 11.12
N ALA A 233 16.29 -5.70 12.35
CA ALA A 233 15.61 -5.13 13.51
C ALA A 233 16.22 -3.75 13.79
N LEU A 234 15.38 -2.71 13.71
CA LEU A 234 15.75 -1.30 13.86
C LEU A 234 15.23 -0.68 15.16
#